data_AF-A0A7S2A7R2-F1
#
_entry.id   AF-A0A7S2A7R2-F1
#
_cell.length_a   1.000
_cell.length_b   1.000
_cell.length_c   1.000
_cell.angle_alpha   90.00
_cell.angle_beta   90.00
_cell.angle_gamma   90.00
#
_symmetry.space_group_name_H-M   'P 1'
#
loop_
_entity.id
_entity.type
_entity.pdbx_description
1 polymer ?
#
loop_
_entity_poly.entity_id
_entity_poly.type
_entity_poly.pdbx_seq_one_letter_code
_entity_poly.pdbx_strand_id
1 'polypeptide(L)'
;LEIIKRICQSIILITNNKTNMLFRSLVVATVLSTAANAFVPSSSNTFGRVSTRGVIADPTGISDANNLDKLVSREANIKPTRRTKPTLDPFNPDFEQIDSVPYNDAFPSSTKEHKTVVHEETGHVLHVPFRRVHLEDPAQPTLDLYDTSGPRDVNPQEGLPKIRSEWVAKREGKFERYTQMHYARQGLITEEMLFVAERENVEPEFVRSEIARGRAIICSNKNHVELEPQIIGRMFKVKINANIGNSAITSSIEEEVEKLQWSTLWGADTLMDLSTGKHIHQTREWIMRNSPIPVGTVPIYQALEKVDGIAEDLNWEVFRETLIEQAEQGVDYFTIHAGVLLRYVPMTVNRKTGIVSRGGSI
;
A
#
# COMPACT_ATOMS: atom_id res chain seq x y z
N LEU A 1 -15.85 -17.39 -13.89
CA LEU A 1 -15.50 -18.74 -13.39
C LEU A 1 -14.25 -19.32 -14.03
N GLU A 2 -14.25 -19.62 -15.33
CA GLU A 2 -13.24 -20.46 -16.00
C GLU A 2 -11.77 -20.01 -15.79
N ILE A 3 -11.52 -18.69 -15.77
CA ILE A 3 -10.20 -18.10 -15.53
C ILE A 3 -9.65 -18.48 -14.15
N ILE A 4 -10.50 -18.47 -13.10
CA ILE A 4 -10.11 -18.82 -11.73
C ILE A 4 -9.78 -20.31 -11.63
N LYS A 5 -10.60 -21.18 -12.24
CA LYS A 5 -10.29 -22.62 -12.35
C LYS A 5 -8.94 -22.85 -13.02
N ARG A 6 -8.63 -22.13 -14.10
CA ARG A 6 -7.35 -22.25 -14.80
C ARG A 6 -6.17 -21.72 -14.00
N ILE A 7 -6.34 -20.65 -13.19
CA ILE A 7 -5.30 -20.17 -12.26
C ILE A 7 -4.98 -21.26 -11.22
N CYS A 8 -6.00 -21.83 -10.57
CA CYS A 8 -5.83 -22.94 -9.62
C CYS A 8 -5.15 -24.16 -10.28
N GLN A 9 -5.61 -24.58 -11.47
CA GLN A 9 -5.00 -25.68 -12.23
C GLN A 9 -3.55 -25.40 -12.64
N SER A 10 -3.19 -24.14 -12.94
CA SER A 10 -1.83 -23.76 -13.31
C SER A 10 -0.88 -23.86 -12.11
N ILE A 11 -1.32 -23.49 -10.91
CA ILE A 11 -0.59 -23.66 -9.65
C ILE A 11 -0.39 -25.16 -9.33
N ILE A 12 -1.41 -26.00 -9.61
CA ILE A 12 -1.32 -27.46 -9.46
C ILE A 12 -0.34 -28.08 -10.49
N LEU A 13 -0.31 -27.59 -11.72
CA LEU A 13 0.63 -28.06 -12.76
C LEU A 13 2.09 -27.69 -12.43
N ILE A 14 2.33 -26.46 -11.97
CA ILE A 14 3.66 -26.01 -11.54
C ILE A 14 4.19 -26.84 -10.35
N THR A 15 3.30 -27.31 -9.47
CA THR A 15 3.70 -28.10 -8.28
C THR A 15 3.82 -29.60 -8.50
N ASN A 16 3.28 -30.15 -9.60
CA ASN A 16 3.33 -31.59 -9.90
C ASN A 16 4.43 -32.02 -10.91
N ASN A 17 5.04 -31.09 -11.65
CA ASN A 17 6.08 -31.42 -12.64
C ASN A 17 7.44 -31.78 -11.97
N LYS A 18 7.60 -33.05 -11.60
CA LYS A 18 8.85 -33.63 -11.06
C LYS A 18 9.93 -33.84 -12.13
N THR A 19 10.33 -32.78 -12.83
CA THR A 19 11.35 -32.85 -13.90
C THR A 19 12.46 -31.82 -13.66
N ASN A 20 13.71 -32.29 -13.71
CA ASN A 20 14.88 -31.56 -13.23
C ASN A 20 15.15 -30.24 -13.98
N MET A 21 14.89 -29.10 -13.34
CA MET A 21 15.59 -27.85 -13.66
C MET A 21 16.82 -27.68 -12.75
N LEU A 22 17.95 -28.22 -13.20
CA LEU A 22 19.27 -27.98 -12.61
C LEU A 22 19.69 -26.52 -12.85
N PHE A 23 19.40 -25.63 -11.89
CA PHE A 23 20.04 -24.32 -11.84
C PHE A 23 21.53 -24.48 -11.54
N ARG A 24 22.37 -24.43 -12.58
CA ARG A 24 23.83 -24.42 -12.45
C ARG A 24 24.30 -23.06 -11.92
N SER A 25 24.48 -22.97 -10.61
CA SER A 25 25.21 -21.85 -9.98
C SER A 25 26.70 -21.90 -10.35
N LEU A 26 27.08 -21.32 -11.48
CA LEU A 26 28.48 -21.19 -11.89
C LEU A 26 29.13 -19.96 -11.23
N VAL A 27 29.42 -20.07 -9.93
CA VAL A 27 30.29 -19.10 -9.24
C VAL A 27 31.74 -19.51 -9.48
N VAL A 28 32.43 -18.80 -10.38
CA VAL A 28 33.86 -18.99 -10.61
C VAL A 28 34.63 -18.31 -9.48
N ALA A 29 35.12 -19.10 -8.53
CA ALA A 29 36.01 -18.65 -7.48
C ALA A 29 37.47 -18.76 -7.95
N THR A 30 38.06 -17.65 -8.40
CA THR A 30 39.50 -17.56 -8.71
C THR A 30 40.22 -16.87 -7.55
N VAL A 31 40.87 -17.66 -6.70
CA VAL A 31 41.85 -17.14 -5.73
C VAL A 31 43.21 -17.07 -6.41
N LEU A 32 43.84 -15.89 -6.38
CA LEU A 32 45.27 -15.76 -6.62
C LEU A 32 45.85 -14.68 -5.71
N SER A 33 46.91 -15.04 -4.98
CA SER A 33 47.61 -14.17 -4.03
C SER A 33 49.08 -14.11 -4.42
N THR A 34 49.60 -12.90 -4.59
CA THR A 34 51.03 -12.57 -4.55
C THR A 34 51.19 -11.15 -4.02
N ALA A 35 52.10 -10.95 -3.08
CA ALA A 35 52.43 -9.65 -2.49
C ALA A 35 53.92 -9.34 -2.65
N ALA A 36 54.31 -8.05 -2.66
CA ALA A 36 55.50 -7.54 -1.94
C ALA A 36 55.78 -6.03 -2.18
N ASN A 37 55.77 -5.27 -1.08
CA ASN A 37 56.79 -4.31 -0.62
C ASN A 37 57.43 -3.25 -1.54
N ALA A 38 57.20 -1.96 -1.21
CA ALA A 38 58.21 -0.91 -0.92
C ALA A 38 57.49 0.43 -0.60
N PHE A 39 57.91 1.32 0.32
CA PHE A 39 58.94 1.29 1.39
C PHE A 39 58.55 2.32 2.49
N VAL A 40 59.16 2.29 3.69
CA VAL A 40 58.88 3.21 4.83
C VAL A 40 60.17 3.60 5.57
N PRO A 41 60.37 4.89 5.91
CA PRO A 41 60.69 5.30 7.31
C PRO A 41 60.10 6.70 7.67
N SER A 42 60.01 7.18 8.92
CA SER A 42 60.00 6.68 10.32
C SER A 42 59.71 7.92 11.25
N SER A 43 59.78 8.01 12.60
CA SER A 43 60.12 7.14 13.75
C SER A 43 59.68 7.81 15.08
N SER A 44 59.33 7.04 16.13
CA SER A 44 59.46 7.37 17.58
C SER A 44 58.54 8.48 18.20
N ASN A 45 58.15 8.49 19.50
CA ASN A 45 58.49 7.57 20.61
C ASN A 45 57.48 7.51 21.80
N THR A 46 57.40 6.33 22.46
CA THR A 46 57.13 6.01 23.90
C THR A 46 55.96 6.63 24.73
N PHE A 47 54.95 5.77 24.99
CA PHE A 47 54.38 5.33 26.29
C PHE A 47 54.49 6.12 27.62
N GLY A 48 53.40 6.08 28.40
CA GLY A 48 53.38 6.22 29.88
C GLY A 48 52.04 5.74 30.51
N ARG A 49 52.06 5.13 31.71
CA ARG A 49 50.86 4.58 32.41
C ARG A 49 51.00 4.64 33.93
N VAL A 50 50.15 5.38 34.65
CA VAL A 50 50.17 5.55 36.12
C VAL A 50 48.73 5.58 36.70
N SER A 51 48.56 5.31 38.00
CA SER A 51 47.27 5.09 38.67
C SER A 51 46.98 6.05 39.84
N THR A 52 45.70 6.41 40.00
CA THR A 52 44.97 6.75 41.24
C THR A 52 45.64 7.57 42.38
N ARG A 53 45.23 8.84 42.49
CA ARG A 53 45.04 9.73 43.69
C ARG A 53 44.98 11.18 43.17
N GLY A 54 44.19 12.14 43.66
CA GLY A 54 43.14 12.18 44.70
C GLY A 54 42.84 13.66 45.06
N VAL A 55 41.78 13.94 45.85
CA VAL A 55 41.40 15.26 46.42
C VAL A 55 40.72 16.29 45.48
N ILE A 56 39.38 16.23 45.47
CA ILE A 56 38.39 17.30 45.75
C ILE A 56 38.81 18.77 45.55
N ALA A 57 37.98 19.50 44.78
CA ALA A 57 37.62 20.91 45.02
C ALA A 57 36.10 21.09 44.81
N ASP A 58 35.48 22.05 45.51
CA ASP A 58 34.02 22.14 45.71
C ASP A 58 33.29 23.00 44.65
N PRO A 59 31.98 22.82 44.38
CA PRO A 59 31.32 23.40 43.21
C PRO A 59 30.54 24.70 43.49
N THR A 60 30.73 25.73 42.66
CA THR A 60 29.72 26.78 42.44
C THR A 60 29.70 27.22 40.96
N GLY A 61 28.53 27.61 40.46
CA GLY A 61 28.40 28.33 39.18
C GLY A 61 28.27 27.48 37.90
N ILE A 62 27.12 26.86 37.68
CA ILE A 62 26.11 27.35 36.70
C ILE A 62 24.88 26.43 36.77
N SER A 63 23.73 27.00 37.11
CA SER A 63 22.43 26.32 37.13
C SER A 63 21.68 26.64 35.84
N ASP A 64 21.41 25.64 35.00
CA ASP A 64 20.22 25.62 34.12
C ASP A 64 19.98 24.23 33.50
N ALA A 65 19.72 23.24 34.36
CA ALA A 65 19.35 21.88 33.94
C ALA A 65 17.87 21.75 33.47
N ASN A 66 17.10 22.84 33.49
CA ASN A 66 15.63 22.83 33.36
C ASN A 66 15.10 22.98 31.93
N ASN A 67 15.91 22.70 30.89
CA ASN A 67 15.56 23.01 29.50
C ASN A 67 15.64 21.85 28.50
N LEU A 68 15.76 20.59 28.96
CA LEU A 68 15.54 19.41 28.11
C LEU A 68 14.07 18.96 28.10
N ASP A 69 13.36 19.04 29.24
CA ASP A 69 11.97 18.58 29.39
C ASP A 69 10.94 19.37 28.55
N LYS A 70 11.34 20.48 27.91
CA LYS A 70 10.46 21.28 27.04
C LYS A 70 10.40 20.80 25.58
N LEU A 71 11.27 19.89 25.15
CA LEU A 71 11.28 19.38 23.77
C LEU A 71 10.32 18.20 23.52
N VAL A 72 9.72 17.64 24.57
CA VAL A 72 8.62 16.65 24.46
C VAL A 72 7.60 16.93 25.56
N SER A 73 6.66 17.85 25.33
CA SER A 73 5.61 18.13 26.30
C SER A 73 4.71 16.90 26.50
N ARG A 74 4.52 16.48 27.76
CA ARG A 74 3.70 15.31 28.10
C ARG A 74 2.23 15.47 27.69
N GLU A 75 1.79 16.71 27.51
CA GLU A 75 0.45 17.09 27.05
C GLU A 75 0.12 16.52 25.66
N ALA A 76 1.11 16.36 24.77
CA ALA A 76 0.93 15.75 23.45
C ALA A 76 0.50 14.27 23.51
N ASN A 77 0.77 13.57 24.63
CA ASN A 77 0.44 12.16 24.83
C ASN A 77 -0.77 11.93 25.75
N ILE A 78 -1.54 12.97 26.10
CA ILE A 78 -2.79 12.85 26.87
C ILE A 78 -3.94 13.60 26.18
N LYS A 79 -4.22 13.26 24.90
CA LYS A 79 -5.62 13.21 24.50
C LYS A 79 -6.29 12.13 25.36
N PRO A 80 -7.42 12.39 26.03
CA PRO A 80 -8.17 11.30 26.65
C PRO A 80 -8.54 10.30 25.57
N THR A 81 -8.44 8.99 25.86
CA THR A 81 -8.89 7.95 24.94
C THR A 81 -10.40 8.04 24.79
N ARG A 82 -10.86 8.85 23.82
CA ARG A 82 -12.23 8.89 23.32
C ARG A 82 -12.57 7.43 23.01
N ARG A 83 -13.43 6.80 23.82
CA ARG A 83 -13.89 5.44 23.53
C ARG A 83 -14.54 5.51 22.16
N THR A 84 -13.94 4.81 21.19
CA THR A 84 -14.39 4.78 19.80
C THR A 84 -15.88 4.47 19.80
N LYS A 85 -16.72 5.45 19.41
CA LYS A 85 -18.17 5.24 19.44
C LYS A 85 -18.49 4.15 18.41
N PRO A 86 -19.21 3.07 18.76
CA PRO A 86 -19.65 2.15 17.73
C PRO A 86 -20.60 2.89 16.77
N THR A 87 -20.43 2.67 15.48
CA THR A 87 -21.35 3.15 14.43
C THR A 87 -22.77 2.74 14.79
N LEU A 88 -23.70 3.70 14.82
CA LEU A 88 -25.08 3.46 15.25
C LEU A 88 -25.94 2.81 14.15
N ASP A 89 -25.75 3.24 12.90
CA ASP A 89 -26.32 2.62 11.71
C ASP A 89 -25.21 2.41 10.67
N PRO A 90 -24.81 1.16 10.36
CA PRO A 90 -23.76 0.89 9.38
C PRO A 90 -24.18 1.18 7.93
N PHE A 91 -25.47 1.42 7.68
CA PHE A 91 -26.00 1.86 6.39
C PHE A 91 -26.14 3.40 6.28
N ASN A 92 -26.00 4.13 7.39
CA ASN A 92 -25.95 5.60 7.42
C ASN A 92 -25.06 6.10 8.58
N PRO A 93 -23.72 6.01 8.45
CA PRO A 93 -22.77 6.44 9.47
C PRO A 93 -22.77 7.96 9.69
N ASP A 94 -22.33 8.39 10.87
CA ASP A 94 -22.31 9.81 11.27
C ASP A 94 -20.97 10.49 10.95
N PHE A 95 -20.76 10.80 9.67
CA PHE A 95 -19.53 11.48 9.22
C PHE A 95 -19.44 12.97 9.62
N GLU A 96 -20.42 13.57 10.32
CA GLU A 96 -20.29 14.94 10.88
C GLU A 96 -19.16 15.05 11.92
N GLN A 97 -18.67 13.91 12.43
CA GLN A 97 -17.60 13.83 13.42
C GLN A 97 -16.19 13.60 12.81
N ILE A 98 -16.02 13.60 11.48
CA ILE A 98 -14.71 13.48 10.82
C ILE A 98 -14.02 14.86 10.75
N ASP A 99 -12.96 15.05 11.55
CA ASP A 99 -12.09 16.22 11.51
C ASP A 99 -11.18 16.19 10.27
N SER A 100 -11.73 16.48 9.08
CA SER A 100 -10.97 16.45 7.83
C SER A 100 -9.92 17.59 7.79
N VAL A 101 -8.64 17.23 7.60
CA VAL A 101 -7.57 18.22 7.53
C VAL A 101 -7.66 19.01 6.21
N PRO A 102 -7.73 20.35 6.25
CA PRO A 102 -7.68 21.19 5.06
C PRO A 102 -6.36 20.97 4.30
N TYR A 103 -6.42 20.90 2.97
CA TYR A 103 -5.26 20.53 2.16
C TYR A 103 -4.05 21.44 2.37
N ASN A 104 -4.30 22.75 2.55
CA ASN A 104 -3.26 23.76 2.73
C ASN A 104 -2.69 23.81 4.16
N ASP A 105 -3.39 23.23 5.15
CA ASP A 105 -2.89 23.08 6.53
C ASP A 105 -1.93 21.89 6.62
N ALA A 106 -2.24 20.81 5.89
CA ALA A 106 -1.32 19.69 5.71
C ALA A 106 -0.12 20.04 4.81
N PHE A 107 -0.37 20.81 3.74
CA PHE A 107 0.62 21.21 2.74
C PHE A 107 0.61 22.72 2.49
N PRO A 108 1.25 23.51 3.37
CA PRO A 108 1.44 24.95 3.16
C PRO A 108 2.09 25.25 1.80
N SER A 109 1.75 26.41 1.24
CA SER A 109 2.22 26.88 -0.07
C SER A 109 2.05 25.85 -1.20
N SER A 110 1.03 24.99 -1.14
CA SER A 110 0.77 23.97 -2.17
C SER A 110 -0.64 24.11 -2.78
N THR A 111 -0.79 23.70 -4.04
CA THR A 111 -2.08 23.53 -4.71
C THR A 111 -2.21 22.12 -5.30
N LYS A 112 -3.43 21.57 -5.32
CA LYS A 112 -3.74 20.35 -6.06
C LYS A 112 -4.03 20.71 -7.51
N GLU A 113 -3.23 20.18 -8.41
CA GLU A 113 -3.26 20.46 -9.85
C GLU A 113 -3.58 19.18 -10.64
N HIS A 114 -3.98 19.34 -11.90
CA HIS A 114 -4.22 18.20 -12.79
C HIS A 114 -3.61 18.45 -14.17
N LYS A 115 -2.91 17.45 -14.70
CA LYS A 115 -2.46 17.45 -16.10
C LYS A 115 -3.51 16.75 -16.95
N THR A 116 -4.03 17.47 -17.94
CA THR A 116 -5.06 16.97 -18.85
C THR A 116 -4.43 16.27 -20.05
N VAL A 117 -4.79 15.00 -20.27
CA VAL A 117 -4.38 14.20 -21.43
C VAL A 117 -5.60 13.58 -22.11
N VAL A 118 -5.49 13.22 -23.39
CA VAL A 118 -6.59 12.60 -24.15
C VAL A 118 -6.18 11.19 -24.57
N HIS A 119 -7.01 10.20 -24.27
CA HIS A 119 -6.80 8.82 -24.72
C HIS A 119 -7.26 8.66 -26.17
N GLU A 120 -6.32 8.67 -27.12
CA GLU A 120 -6.59 8.80 -28.56
C GLU A 120 -7.63 7.81 -29.11
N GLU A 121 -7.57 6.53 -28.73
CA GLU A 121 -8.50 5.49 -29.23
C GLU A 121 -9.95 5.74 -28.81
N THR A 122 -10.17 6.38 -27.65
CA THR A 122 -11.51 6.57 -27.07
C THR A 122 -11.96 8.02 -27.04
N GLY A 123 -11.07 8.99 -27.26
CA GLY A 123 -11.35 10.42 -27.10
C GLY A 123 -11.62 10.84 -25.65
N HIS A 124 -11.41 9.97 -24.67
CA HIS A 124 -11.66 10.28 -23.26
C HIS A 124 -10.61 11.25 -22.73
N VAL A 125 -11.07 12.33 -22.09
CA VAL A 125 -10.22 13.32 -21.42
C VAL A 125 -9.93 12.80 -20.00
N LEU A 126 -8.64 12.69 -19.66
CA LEU A 126 -8.18 12.22 -18.35
C LEU A 126 -7.51 13.38 -17.62
N HIS A 127 -7.82 13.55 -16.33
CA HIS A 127 -7.21 14.56 -15.48
C HIS A 127 -6.33 13.87 -14.44
N VAL A 128 -5.01 13.92 -14.65
CA VAL A 128 -4.02 13.19 -13.86
C VAL A 128 -3.49 14.10 -12.73
N PRO A 129 -3.72 13.76 -11.44
CA PRO A 129 -3.46 14.67 -10.33
C PRO A 129 -1.98 14.73 -9.93
N PHE A 130 -1.55 15.91 -9.50
CA PHE A 130 -0.27 16.16 -8.86
C PHE A 130 -0.39 17.32 -7.86
N ARG A 131 0.56 17.45 -6.93
CA ARG A 131 0.64 18.60 -6.00
C ARG A 131 1.73 19.55 -6.48
N ARG A 132 1.37 20.81 -6.73
CA ARG A 132 2.33 21.87 -7.01
C ARG A 132 2.68 22.60 -5.73
N VAL A 133 3.94 22.55 -5.33
CA VAL A 133 4.48 23.39 -4.26
C VAL A 133 4.98 24.69 -4.88
N HIS A 134 4.59 25.83 -4.34
CA HIS A 134 5.00 27.16 -4.77
C HIS A 134 6.17 27.62 -3.91
N LEU A 135 7.23 28.10 -4.55
CA LEU A 135 8.53 28.42 -3.93
C LEU A 135 8.86 29.91 -4.05
N GLU A 136 9.66 30.42 -3.12
CA GLU A 136 10.11 31.82 -3.12
C GLU A 136 11.19 32.12 -4.19
N ASP A 137 11.82 31.09 -4.76
CA ASP A 137 12.88 31.23 -5.77
C ASP A 137 12.30 31.65 -7.15
N PRO A 138 12.62 32.84 -7.68
CA PRO A 138 12.13 33.27 -8.99
C PRO A 138 12.68 32.44 -10.17
N ALA A 139 13.78 31.71 -9.99
CA ALA A 139 14.37 30.85 -11.01
C ALA A 139 13.71 29.47 -11.07
N GLN A 140 13.20 28.97 -9.93
CA GLN A 140 12.37 27.78 -9.85
C GLN A 140 11.14 28.04 -8.94
N PRO A 141 10.10 28.73 -9.44
CA PRO A 141 8.96 29.15 -8.62
C PRO A 141 8.03 27.99 -8.22
N THR A 142 8.21 26.79 -8.79
CA THR A 142 7.37 25.62 -8.49
C THR A 142 8.15 24.31 -8.41
N LEU A 143 7.62 23.37 -7.61
CA LEU A 143 8.03 21.97 -7.58
C LEU A 143 6.79 21.07 -7.62
N ASP A 144 6.66 20.30 -8.70
CA ASP A 144 5.54 19.38 -8.90
C ASP A 144 5.85 18.00 -8.30
N LEU A 145 4.95 17.50 -7.45
CA LEU A 145 5.08 16.28 -6.67
C LEU A 145 3.92 15.33 -6.95
N TYR A 146 4.16 14.02 -6.78
CA TYR A 146 3.12 13.00 -6.85
C TYR A 146 2.13 13.18 -5.69
N ASP A 147 0.82 13.05 -5.96
CA ASP A 147 -0.24 13.25 -4.99
C ASP A 147 -1.24 12.09 -5.04
N THR A 148 -1.58 11.55 -3.87
CA THR A 148 -2.49 10.42 -3.62
C THR A 148 -3.76 10.82 -2.87
N SER A 149 -3.87 12.08 -2.44
CA SER A 149 -4.92 12.60 -1.54
C SER A 149 -6.35 12.54 -2.07
N GLY A 150 -6.53 12.24 -3.36
CA GLY A 150 -7.81 12.24 -4.04
C GLY A 150 -8.46 13.62 -4.19
N PRO A 151 -9.72 13.66 -4.64
CA PRO A 151 -10.60 14.81 -4.45
C PRO A 151 -10.70 15.17 -2.97
N ARG A 152 -10.79 16.46 -2.67
CA ARG A 152 -10.95 16.99 -1.30
C ARG A 152 -12.37 17.55 -1.12
N ASP A 153 -12.76 17.68 0.13
CA ASP A 153 -13.99 18.36 0.56
C ASP A 153 -15.29 17.74 -0.03
N VAL A 154 -15.24 16.44 -0.34
CA VAL A 154 -16.36 15.62 -0.81
C VAL A 154 -17.13 15.04 0.38
N ASN A 155 -18.46 15.10 0.33
CA ASN A 155 -19.35 14.48 1.30
C ASN A 155 -19.20 12.94 1.29
N PRO A 156 -18.76 12.29 2.39
CA PRO A 156 -18.52 10.84 2.36
C PRO A 156 -19.79 9.99 2.33
N GLN A 157 -20.99 10.55 2.61
CA GLN A 157 -22.26 9.89 2.34
C GLN A 157 -22.62 9.85 0.83
N GLU A 158 -22.07 10.73 0.00
CA GLU A 158 -22.27 10.73 -1.47
C GLU A 158 -21.24 9.85 -2.20
N GLY A 159 -20.02 9.76 -1.64
CA GLY A 159 -18.89 9.06 -2.24
C GLY A 159 -18.15 9.89 -3.30
N LEU A 160 -17.02 9.37 -3.77
CA LEU A 160 -16.16 10.08 -4.72
C LEU A 160 -16.73 10.11 -6.16
N PRO A 161 -16.35 11.13 -6.96
CA PRO A 161 -16.65 11.17 -8.39
C PRO A 161 -16.18 9.91 -9.12
N LYS A 162 -17.08 9.28 -9.87
CA LYS A 162 -16.89 7.95 -10.47
C LYS A 162 -16.14 8.00 -11.81
N ILE A 163 -14.95 8.62 -11.81
CA ILE A 163 -14.19 9.06 -12.99
C ILE A 163 -13.91 7.97 -14.03
N ARG A 164 -13.82 6.69 -13.64
CA ARG A 164 -13.53 5.58 -14.57
C ARG A 164 -14.76 4.99 -15.27
N SER A 165 -15.98 5.43 -14.91
CA SER A 165 -17.23 4.79 -15.33
C SER A 165 -17.35 4.62 -16.84
N GLU A 166 -17.07 5.67 -17.61
CA GLU A 166 -17.15 5.63 -19.08
C GLU A 166 -16.07 4.75 -19.70
N TRP A 167 -14.87 4.72 -19.12
CA TRP A 167 -13.74 3.92 -19.61
C TRP A 167 -14.04 2.42 -19.48
N VAL A 168 -14.63 2.03 -18.33
CA VAL A 168 -15.12 0.68 -18.07
C VAL A 168 -16.29 0.33 -18.99
N ALA A 169 -17.33 1.17 -19.03
CA ALA A 169 -18.53 0.92 -19.84
C ALA A 169 -18.20 0.76 -21.34
N LYS A 170 -17.23 1.53 -21.86
CA LYS A 170 -16.80 1.45 -23.27
C LYS A 170 -16.03 0.17 -23.61
N ARG A 171 -15.55 -0.59 -22.62
CA ARG A 171 -14.95 -1.93 -22.78
C ARG A 171 -15.90 -3.09 -22.50
N GLU A 172 -17.01 -2.85 -21.81
CA GLU A 172 -17.92 -3.92 -21.38
C GLU A 172 -18.46 -4.71 -22.59
N GLY A 173 -18.51 -6.05 -22.46
CA GLY A 173 -18.96 -6.96 -23.50
C GLY A 173 -17.98 -7.18 -24.67
N LYS A 174 -16.91 -6.38 -24.81
CA LYS A 174 -15.99 -6.45 -25.96
C LYS A 174 -14.83 -7.44 -25.81
N PHE A 175 -14.57 -7.96 -24.60
CA PHE A 175 -13.38 -8.75 -24.27
C PHE A 175 -13.68 -10.02 -23.48
N GLU A 176 -12.86 -11.07 -23.69
CA GLU A 176 -12.96 -12.32 -22.93
C GLU A 176 -12.51 -12.15 -21.47
N ARG A 177 -11.66 -11.16 -21.17
CA ARG A 177 -11.13 -10.86 -19.84
C ARG A 177 -11.01 -9.35 -19.64
N TYR A 178 -11.22 -8.89 -18.42
CA TYR A 178 -11.25 -7.46 -18.09
C TYR A 178 -9.98 -6.93 -17.40
N THR A 179 -8.85 -7.65 -17.47
CA THR A 179 -7.62 -7.29 -16.74
C THR A 179 -6.66 -6.47 -17.60
N GLN A 180 -5.93 -5.53 -16.99
CA GLN A 180 -4.92 -4.72 -17.68
C GLN A 180 -3.83 -5.58 -18.35
N MET A 181 -3.49 -6.74 -17.78
CA MET A 181 -2.58 -7.70 -18.40
C MET A 181 -3.15 -8.38 -19.66
N HIS A 182 -4.47 -8.50 -19.81
CA HIS A 182 -5.09 -9.00 -21.04
C HIS A 182 -4.97 -7.97 -22.17
N TYR A 183 -5.42 -6.74 -21.92
CA TYR A 183 -5.34 -5.63 -22.88
C TYR A 183 -3.88 -5.38 -23.31
N ALA A 184 -2.97 -5.29 -22.34
CA ALA A 184 -1.55 -5.07 -22.59
C ALA A 184 -0.94 -6.17 -23.50
N ARG A 185 -1.34 -7.44 -23.33
CA ARG A 185 -0.89 -8.56 -24.18
C ARG A 185 -1.52 -8.59 -25.57
N GLN A 186 -2.64 -7.90 -25.77
CA GLN A 186 -3.24 -7.67 -27.09
C GLN A 186 -2.61 -6.47 -27.82
N GLY A 187 -1.66 -5.75 -27.18
CA GLY A 187 -1.05 -4.53 -27.72
C GLY A 187 -1.84 -3.26 -27.42
N LEU A 188 -2.96 -3.36 -26.71
CA LEU A 188 -3.81 -2.22 -26.35
C LEU A 188 -3.22 -1.43 -25.19
N ILE A 189 -3.27 -0.10 -25.33
CA ILE A 189 -3.11 0.86 -24.25
C ILE A 189 -4.53 1.20 -23.77
N THR A 190 -4.72 1.39 -22.46
CA THR A 190 -5.99 1.79 -21.86
C THR A 190 -5.87 3.17 -21.23
N GLU A 191 -7.01 3.80 -20.90
CA GLU A 191 -7.04 5.03 -20.10
C GLU A 191 -6.27 4.83 -18.79
N GLU A 192 -6.36 3.68 -18.12
CA GLU A 192 -5.56 3.44 -16.93
C GLU A 192 -4.06 3.36 -17.24
N MET A 193 -3.63 2.78 -18.37
CA MET A 193 -2.21 2.78 -18.76
C MET A 193 -1.70 4.18 -19.12
N LEU A 194 -2.49 5.00 -19.80
CA LEU A 194 -2.15 6.40 -20.10
C LEU A 194 -2.10 7.25 -18.82
N PHE A 195 -3.08 7.10 -17.93
CA PHE A 195 -3.15 7.82 -16.66
C PHE A 195 -1.91 7.57 -15.81
N VAL A 196 -1.47 6.32 -15.66
CA VAL A 196 -0.27 6.00 -14.85
C VAL A 196 1.04 6.33 -15.56
N ALA A 197 1.07 6.31 -16.90
CA ALA A 197 2.22 6.75 -17.67
C ALA A 197 2.51 8.24 -17.42
N GLU A 198 1.45 9.06 -17.46
CA GLU A 198 1.52 10.48 -17.11
C GLU A 198 1.85 10.70 -15.63
N ARG A 199 1.20 9.98 -14.69
CA ARG A 199 1.45 10.11 -13.24
C ARG A 199 2.89 9.74 -12.85
N GLU A 200 3.57 8.91 -13.65
CA GLU A 200 4.98 8.54 -13.51
C GLU A 200 5.94 9.36 -14.38
N ASN A 201 5.43 10.18 -15.32
CA ASN A 201 6.18 10.88 -16.37
C ASN A 201 7.04 9.93 -17.24
N VAL A 202 6.39 8.94 -17.86
CA VAL A 202 6.98 7.93 -18.77
C VAL A 202 6.05 7.62 -19.96
N GLU A 203 6.56 6.90 -20.96
CA GLU A 203 5.78 6.52 -22.15
C GLU A 203 4.65 5.51 -21.85
N PRO A 204 3.42 5.69 -22.40
CA PRO A 204 2.32 4.71 -22.26
C PRO A 204 2.65 3.32 -22.82
N GLU A 205 3.44 3.24 -23.90
CA GLU A 205 3.94 1.96 -24.43
C GLU A 205 4.90 1.29 -23.45
N PHE A 206 5.73 2.04 -22.71
CA PHE A 206 6.62 1.46 -21.70
C PHE A 206 5.82 0.81 -20.58
N VAL A 207 4.79 1.51 -20.06
CA VAL A 207 3.81 1.00 -19.10
C VAL A 207 3.15 -0.29 -19.60
N ARG A 208 2.56 -0.26 -20.80
CA ARG A 208 1.94 -1.45 -21.42
C ARG A 208 2.93 -2.61 -21.52
N SER A 209 4.17 -2.33 -21.92
CA SER A 209 5.19 -3.35 -22.13
C SER A 209 5.60 -4.06 -20.82
N GLU A 210 5.71 -3.33 -19.69
CA GLU A 210 6.02 -3.89 -18.36
C GLU A 210 4.84 -4.69 -17.78
N ILE A 211 3.60 -4.25 -18.03
CA ILE A 211 2.38 -4.97 -17.64
C ILE A 211 2.23 -6.27 -18.44
N ALA A 212 2.42 -6.23 -19.77
CA ALA A 212 2.29 -7.40 -20.64
C ALA A 212 3.25 -8.54 -20.23
N ARG A 213 4.49 -8.19 -19.85
CA ARG A 213 5.51 -9.12 -19.36
C ARG A 213 5.40 -9.48 -17.88
N GLY A 214 4.42 -8.93 -17.15
CA GLY A 214 4.17 -9.23 -15.73
C GLY A 214 5.22 -8.68 -14.76
N ARG A 215 5.92 -7.59 -15.13
CA ARG A 215 6.87 -6.88 -14.26
C ARG A 215 6.26 -5.68 -13.54
N ALA A 216 5.07 -5.26 -13.94
CA ALA A 216 4.27 -4.26 -13.27
C ALA A 216 2.78 -4.63 -13.32
N ILE A 217 1.99 -4.05 -12.41
CA ILE A 217 0.55 -4.20 -12.32
C ILE A 217 -0.12 -2.84 -12.07
N ILE A 218 -1.33 -2.69 -12.60
CA ILE A 218 -2.28 -1.66 -12.20
C ILE A 218 -3.41 -2.40 -11.49
N CYS A 219 -3.58 -2.16 -10.19
CA CYS A 219 -4.67 -2.72 -9.40
C CYS A 219 -5.89 -1.81 -9.62
N SER A 220 -6.82 -2.23 -10.49
CA SER A 220 -7.95 -1.39 -10.92
C SER A 220 -9.17 -2.23 -11.31
N ASN A 221 -9.85 -2.81 -10.31
CA ASN A 221 -11.09 -3.56 -10.51
C ASN A 221 -12.12 -2.67 -11.22
N LYS A 222 -12.88 -3.24 -12.17
CA LYS A 222 -13.80 -2.47 -13.00
C LYS A 222 -14.99 -1.88 -12.22
N ASN A 223 -15.29 -2.40 -11.03
CA ASN A 223 -16.36 -1.90 -10.16
C ASN A 223 -15.90 -0.76 -9.23
N HIS A 224 -14.59 -0.54 -9.09
CA HIS A 224 -14.02 0.59 -8.35
C HIS A 224 -13.86 1.79 -9.30
N VAL A 225 -14.99 2.41 -9.62
CA VAL A 225 -15.06 3.48 -10.64
C VAL A 225 -14.57 4.85 -10.12
N GLU A 226 -14.44 4.97 -8.79
CA GLU A 226 -13.92 6.10 -8.03
C GLU A 226 -12.39 6.27 -8.12
N LEU A 227 -11.66 5.18 -8.42
CA LEU A 227 -10.20 5.08 -8.39
C LEU A 227 -9.48 6.05 -9.36
N GLU A 228 -8.45 6.75 -8.86
CA GLU A 228 -7.38 7.36 -9.65
C GLU A 228 -6.28 6.31 -9.94
N PRO A 229 -6.08 5.83 -11.19
CA PRO A 229 -5.14 4.75 -11.46
C PRO A 229 -3.69 5.02 -11.02
N GLN A 230 -2.99 3.94 -10.67
CA GLN A 230 -1.56 3.96 -10.37
C GLN A 230 -0.90 2.61 -10.66
N ILE A 231 0.44 2.60 -10.76
CA ILE A 231 1.24 1.44 -11.17
C ILE A 231 2.25 1.00 -10.12
N ILE A 232 2.28 -0.31 -9.86
CA ILE A 232 3.21 -0.98 -8.96
C ILE A 232 4.15 -1.83 -9.81
N GLY A 233 5.44 -1.53 -9.81
CA GLY A 233 6.46 -2.30 -10.54
C GLY A 233 7.87 -1.73 -10.35
N ARG A 234 8.90 -2.54 -10.61
CA ARG A 234 10.31 -2.19 -10.30
C ARG A 234 10.85 -0.97 -11.05
N MET A 235 10.23 -0.58 -12.16
CA MET A 235 10.69 0.52 -13.03
C MET A 235 10.00 1.87 -12.76
N PHE A 236 9.16 1.93 -11.73
CA PHE A 236 8.31 3.08 -11.38
C PHE A 236 8.69 3.59 -9.98
N LYS A 237 8.13 4.74 -9.56
CA LYS A 237 8.25 5.23 -8.18
C LYS A 237 7.85 4.12 -7.20
N VAL A 238 8.63 3.91 -6.15
CA VAL A 238 8.30 2.97 -5.07
C VAL A 238 6.96 3.39 -4.46
N LYS A 239 6.06 2.42 -4.26
CA LYS A 239 4.71 2.62 -3.73
C LYS A 239 4.62 2.14 -2.27
N ILE A 240 3.89 2.87 -1.42
CA ILE A 240 3.67 2.53 -0.01
C ILE A 240 2.20 2.17 0.28
N ASN A 241 1.97 1.29 1.25
CA ASN A 241 0.64 0.81 1.60
C ASN A 241 0.26 1.17 3.04
N ALA A 242 -0.89 1.79 3.24
CA ALA A 242 -1.53 1.94 4.55
C ALA A 242 -2.39 0.71 4.90
N ASN A 243 -2.30 0.24 6.14
CA ASN A 243 -3.19 -0.79 6.67
C ASN A 243 -4.18 -0.14 7.65
N ILE A 244 -5.47 -0.28 7.38
CA ILE A 244 -6.55 0.15 8.28
C ILE A 244 -7.49 -1.04 8.54
N GLY A 245 -8.64 -0.79 9.18
CA GLY A 245 -9.68 -1.79 9.39
C GLY A 245 -10.06 -1.91 10.86
N ASN A 246 -11.36 -2.16 11.08
CA ASN A 246 -11.93 -2.25 12.40
C ASN A 246 -11.48 -3.52 13.16
N SER A 247 -11.62 -3.51 14.49
CA SER A 247 -11.37 -4.70 15.30
C SER A 247 -12.61 -5.09 16.11
N ALA A 248 -12.64 -6.31 16.64
CA ALA A 248 -13.69 -6.73 17.57
C ALA A 248 -13.70 -5.94 18.91
N ILE A 249 -12.75 -5.03 19.12
CA ILE A 249 -12.50 -4.30 20.37
C ILE A 249 -12.58 -2.77 20.17
N THR A 250 -12.36 -2.26 18.95
CA THR A 250 -12.12 -0.82 18.68
C THR A 250 -12.52 -0.40 17.26
N SER A 251 -12.80 0.90 17.13
CA SER A 251 -13.12 1.64 15.91
C SER A 251 -14.51 1.40 15.30
N SER A 252 -14.85 2.31 14.39
CA SER A 252 -16.16 2.50 13.76
C SER A 252 -15.96 2.78 12.27
N ILE A 253 -17.04 2.74 11.48
CA ILE A 253 -16.99 3.02 10.04
C ILE A 253 -16.50 4.46 9.78
N GLU A 254 -16.97 5.41 10.60
CA GLU A 254 -16.55 6.81 10.59
C GLU A 254 -15.02 6.94 10.75
N GLU A 255 -14.45 6.26 11.75
CA GLU A 255 -13.00 6.26 12.00
C GLU A 255 -12.20 5.54 10.89
N GLU A 256 -12.74 4.51 10.23
CA GLU A 256 -12.04 3.88 9.09
C GLU A 256 -12.05 4.77 7.83
N VAL A 257 -13.12 5.52 7.57
CA VAL A 257 -13.17 6.51 6.48
C VAL A 257 -12.26 7.72 6.78
N GLU A 258 -12.19 8.19 8.03
CA GLU A 258 -11.19 9.17 8.47
C GLU A 258 -9.76 8.66 8.21
N LYS A 259 -9.43 7.44 8.64
CA LYS A 259 -8.10 6.83 8.42
C LYS A 259 -7.76 6.66 6.94
N LEU A 260 -8.73 6.36 6.08
CA LEU A 260 -8.57 6.34 4.62
C LEU A 260 -8.17 7.74 4.11
N GLN A 261 -8.96 8.76 4.42
CA GLN A 261 -8.71 10.15 3.99
C GLN A 261 -7.42 10.74 4.56
N TRP A 262 -7.01 10.32 5.76
CA TRP A 262 -5.74 10.65 6.38
C TRP A 262 -4.57 9.95 5.69
N SER A 263 -4.70 8.65 5.40
CA SER A 263 -3.67 7.86 4.73
C SER A 263 -3.38 8.37 3.32
N THR A 264 -4.43 8.63 2.53
CA THR A 264 -4.31 9.16 1.17
C THR A 264 -3.63 10.53 1.17
N LEU A 265 -4.00 11.41 2.11
CA LEU A 265 -3.43 12.75 2.27
C LEU A 265 -1.91 12.70 2.48
N TRP A 266 -1.43 11.84 3.39
CA TRP A 266 -0.01 11.74 3.75
C TRP A 266 0.83 10.83 2.82
N GLY A 267 0.31 10.45 1.65
CA GLY A 267 1.08 9.77 0.61
C GLY A 267 0.87 8.26 0.49
N ALA A 268 -0.16 7.68 1.09
CA ALA A 268 -0.45 6.26 0.90
C ALA A 268 -0.88 5.98 -0.55
N ASP A 269 -0.07 5.21 -1.29
CA ASP A 269 -0.36 4.82 -2.66
C ASP A 269 -1.43 3.73 -2.72
N THR A 270 -1.39 2.73 -1.85
CA THR A 270 -2.48 1.76 -1.68
C THR A 270 -2.97 1.73 -0.23
N LEU A 271 -4.16 1.18 -0.06
CA LEU A 271 -4.71 0.88 1.25
C LEU A 271 -5.12 -0.59 1.30
N MET A 272 -5.06 -1.20 2.49
CA MET A 272 -5.74 -2.45 2.79
C MET A 272 -6.76 -2.28 3.90
N ASP A 273 -7.99 -2.74 3.65
CA ASP A 273 -8.96 -3.05 4.68
C ASP A 273 -8.61 -4.42 5.29
N LEU A 274 -8.19 -4.40 6.55
CA LEU A 274 -7.88 -5.59 7.35
C LEU A 274 -8.91 -5.83 8.46
N SER A 275 -10.14 -5.30 8.32
CA SER A 275 -11.20 -5.38 9.32
C SER A 275 -11.49 -6.82 9.76
N THR A 276 -11.57 -7.03 11.08
CA THR A 276 -11.97 -8.32 11.70
C THR A 276 -12.94 -8.15 12.87
N GLY A 277 -13.67 -7.04 12.90
CA GLY A 277 -14.78 -6.80 13.84
C GLY A 277 -16.14 -7.10 13.18
N LYS A 278 -17.18 -6.38 13.63
CA LYS A 278 -18.51 -6.44 13.01
C LYS A 278 -18.56 -5.60 11.72
N HIS A 279 -19.61 -5.80 10.92
CA HIS A 279 -19.94 -4.96 9.77
C HIS A 279 -18.79 -4.81 8.75
N ILE A 280 -17.98 -5.86 8.56
CA ILE A 280 -16.83 -5.87 7.64
C ILE A 280 -17.27 -5.47 6.21
N HIS A 281 -18.42 -5.97 5.75
CA HIS A 281 -18.97 -5.64 4.44
C HIS A 281 -19.31 -4.15 4.29
N GLN A 282 -20.02 -3.56 5.27
CA GLN A 282 -20.43 -2.15 5.24
C GLN A 282 -19.24 -1.22 5.43
N THR A 283 -18.35 -1.53 6.38
CA THR A 283 -17.09 -0.78 6.61
C THR A 283 -16.30 -0.67 5.31
N ARG A 284 -16.15 -1.80 4.60
CA ARG A 284 -15.49 -1.84 3.30
C ARG A 284 -16.27 -1.09 2.21
N GLU A 285 -17.59 -1.14 2.18
CA GLU A 285 -18.36 -0.40 1.17
C GLU A 285 -18.10 1.11 1.30
N TRP A 286 -18.15 1.64 2.52
CA TRP A 286 -17.84 3.05 2.78
C TRP A 286 -16.39 3.41 2.45
N ILE A 287 -15.43 2.50 2.66
CA ILE A 287 -14.03 2.66 2.19
C ILE A 287 -13.97 2.67 0.65
N MET A 288 -14.58 1.69 -0.03
CA MET A 288 -14.52 1.56 -1.50
C MET A 288 -15.14 2.77 -2.22
N ARG A 289 -16.28 3.27 -1.74
CA ARG A 289 -16.97 4.42 -2.33
C ARG A 289 -16.28 5.76 -2.03
N ASN A 290 -15.34 5.79 -1.10
CA ASN A 290 -14.57 6.99 -0.72
C ASN A 290 -13.06 6.89 -1.01
N SER A 291 -12.59 5.84 -1.69
CA SER A 291 -11.16 5.66 -1.95
C SER A 291 -10.74 6.20 -3.33
N PRO A 292 -9.78 7.15 -3.40
CA PRO A 292 -9.15 7.54 -4.66
C PRO A 292 -8.02 6.57 -5.07
N ILE A 293 -7.63 5.64 -4.19
CA ILE A 293 -6.48 4.74 -4.35
C ILE A 293 -6.89 3.26 -4.32
N PRO A 294 -6.10 2.31 -4.87
CA PRO A 294 -6.47 0.90 -4.89
C PRO A 294 -6.60 0.30 -3.49
N VAL A 295 -7.72 -0.37 -3.25
CA VAL A 295 -8.05 -1.02 -1.98
C VAL A 295 -7.81 -2.53 -2.10
N GLY A 296 -7.06 -3.08 -1.15
CA GLY A 296 -6.85 -4.52 -1.01
C GLY A 296 -7.49 -5.11 0.24
N THR A 297 -7.65 -6.42 0.25
CA THR A 297 -8.12 -7.17 1.44
C THR A 297 -7.32 -8.46 1.64
N VAL A 298 -7.54 -9.11 2.79
CA VAL A 298 -7.20 -10.53 3.00
C VAL A 298 -8.52 -11.31 3.12
N PRO A 299 -9.06 -11.88 2.03
CA PRO A 299 -10.43 -12.43 2.03
C PRO A 299 -10.69 -13.54 3.07
N ILE A 300 -9.64 -14.22 3.55
CA ILE A 300 -9.76 -15.26 4.59
C ILE A 300 -10.27 -14.70 5.93
N TYR A 301 -10.07 -13.40 6.22
CA TYR A 301 -10.52 -12.80 7.47
C TYR A 301 -12.05 -12.71 7.55
N GLN A 302 -12.71 -12.32 6.46
CA GLN A 302 -14.18 -12.32 6.39
C GLN A 302 -14.72 -13.73 6.16
N ALA A 303 -14.02 -14.60 5.43
CA ALA A 303 -14.42 -16.00 5.30
C ALA A 303 -14.44 -16.72 6.67
N LEU A 304 -13.51 -16.37 7.58
CA LEU A 304 -13.45 -16.88 8.95
C LEU A 304 -14.57 -16.31 9.85
N GLU A 305 -14.97 -15.05 9.65
CA GLU A 305 -16.11 -14.45 10.36
C GLU A 305 -17.44 -15.10 9.96
N LYS A 306 -17.60 -15.49 8.69
CA LYS A 306 -18.74 -16.27 8.19
C LYS A 306 -18.86 -17.70 8.74
N VAL A 307 -17.86 -18.19 9.48
CA VAL A 307 -17.87 -19.48 10.18
C VAL A 307 -17.61 -19.31 11.69
N ASP A 308 -18.10 -18.20 12.26
CA ASP A 308 -18.07 -17.89 13.69
C ASP A 308 -16.66 -17.92 14.34
N GLY A 309 -15.59 -17.78 13.53
CA GLY A 309 -14.20 -17.87 13.98
C GLY A 309 -13.59 -19.27 14.00
N ILE A 310 -14.31 -20.30 13.52
CA ILE A 310 -13.85 -21.69 13.49
C ILE A 310 -13.05 -21.94 12.21
N ALA A 311 -11.73 -22.07 12.33
CA ALA A 311 -10.85 -22.25 11.17
C ALA A 311 -11.04 -23.60 10.48
N GLU A 312 -11.44 -24.63 11.23
CA GLU A 312 -11.72 -25.98 10.73
C GLU A 312 -12.95 -26.06 9.82
N ASP A 313 -13.90 -25.14 9.95
CA ASP A 313 -15.12 -25.07 9.12
C ASP A 313 -14.90 -24.30 7.80
N LEU A 314 -13.72 -23.68 7.62
CA LEU A 314 -13.34 -23.02 6.37
C LEU A 314 -13.25 -24.00 5.20
N ASN A 315 -13.93 -23.64 4.12
CA ASN A 315 -14.03 -24.45 2.91
C ASN A 315 -13.97 -23.58 1.65
N TRP A 316 -13.89 -24.22 0.47
CA TRP A 316 -13.79 -23.49 -0.80
C TRP A 316 -15.05 -22.68 -1.09
N GLU A 317 -16.23 -23.16 -0.73
CA GLU A 317 -17.52 -22.52 -0.99
C GLU A 317 -17.63 -21.17 -0.26
N VAL A 318 -17.38 -21.14 1.06
CA VAL A 318 -17.36 -19.89 1.86
C VAL A 318 -16.29 -18.91 1.37
N PHE A 319 -15.10 -19.41 1.02
CA PHE A 319 -14.03 -18.57 0.49
C PHE A 319 -14.36 -18.00 -0.91
N ARG A 320 -14.94 -18.82 -1.79
CA ARG A 320 -15.41 -18.42 -3.14
C ARG A 320 -16.47 -17.34 -3.07
N GLU A 321 -17.47 -17.49 -2.19
CA GLU A 321 -18.53 -16.49 -2.03
C GLU A 321 -17.98 -15.16 -1.52
N THR A 322 -17.04 -15.22 -0.58
CA THR A 322 -16.33 -14.03 -0.07
C THR A 322 -15.45 -13.36 -1.13
N LEU A 323 -14.80 -14.13 -2.02
CA LEU A 323 -14.08 -13.58 -3.18
C LEU A 323 -15.00 -12.89 -4.20
N ILE A 324 -16.21 -13.43 -4.41
CA ILE A 324 -17.20 -12.85 -5.34
C ILE A 324 -17.73 -11.54 -4.76
N GLU A 325 -18.22 -11.57 -3.52
CA GLU A 325 -18.74 -10.40 -2.79
C GLU A 325 -17.74 -9.22 -2.80
N GLN A 326 -16.48 -9.48 -2.45
CA GLN A 326 -15.45 -8.43 -2.42
C GLN A 326 -15.06 -7.93 -3.82
N ALA A 327 -15.06 -8.80 -4.83
CA ALA A 327 -14.83 -8.39 -6.21
C ALA A 327 -16.00 -7.56 -6.76
N GLU A 328 -17.23 -7.83 -6.33
CA GLU A 328 -18.44 -7.09 -6.70
C GLU A 328 -18.44 -5.68 -6.10
N GLN A 329 -18.09 -5.51 -4.83
CA GLN A 329 -17.91 -4.19 -4.19
C GLN A 329 -16.80 -3.34 -4.82
N GLY A 330 -15.77 -3.99 -5.39
CA GLY A 330 -14.71 -3.34 -6.16
C GLY A 330 -13.29 -3.55 -5.64
N VAL A 331 -13.01 -4.45 -4.70
CA VAL A 331 -11.64 -4.67 -4.19
C VAL A 331 -10.66 -4.95 -5.34
N ASP A 332 -9.53 -4.24 -5.36
CA ASP A 332 -8.59 -4.21 -6.49
C ASP A 332 -7.57 -5.35 -6.46
N TYR A 333 -7.22 -5.83 -5.27
CA TYR A 333 -6.26 -6.93 -5.09
C TYR A 333 -6.52 -7.75 -3.81
N PHE A 334 -6.25 -9.05 -3.89
CA PHE A 334 -6.44 -9.99 -2.79
C PHE A 334 -5.12 -10.59 -2.33
N THR A 335 -4.81 -10.46 -1.05
CA THR A 335 -3.73 -11.20 -0.40
C THR A 335 -4.23 -12.60 -0.05
N ILE A 336 -3.83 -13.59 -0.85
CA ILE A 336 -4.25 -15.01 -0.72
C ILE A 336 -3.04 -15.87 -0.35
N HIS A 337 -3.11 -16.55 0.79
CA HIS A 337 -1.99 -17.29 1.39
C HIS A 337 -1.75 -18.69 0.78
N ALA A 338 -1.99 -18.86 -0.53
CA ALA A 338 -1.88 -20.14 -1.26
C ALA A 338 -0.46 -20.77 -1.28
N GLY A 339 0.56 -20.09 -0.75
CA GLY A 339 1.89 -20.65 -0.51
C GLY A 339 2.02 -21.45 0.80
N VAL A 340 1.04 -21.37 1.72
CA VAL A 340 1.03 -22.11 2.99
C VAL A 340 0.55 -23.54 2.72
N LEU A 341 1.47 -24.37 2.22
CA LEU A 341 1.20 -25.78 1.91
C LEU A 341 1.48 -26.65 3.14
N LEU A 342 0.63 -27.66 3.40
CA LEU A 342 0.73 -28.59 4.54
C LEU A 342 2.17 -29.08 4.83
N ARG A 343 2.90 -29.46 3.78
CA ARG A 343 4.30 -29.94 3.87
C ARG A 343 5.33 -28.91 4.35
N TYR A 344 4.97 -27.62 4.43
CA TYR A 344 5.82 -26.54 4.93
C TYR A 344 5.54 -26.18 6.38
N VAL A 345 4.38 -26.54 6.94
CA VAL A 345 4.02 -26.25 8.34
C VAL A 345 5.02 -26.88 9.33
N PRO A 346 5.51 -28.14 9.17
CA PRO A 346 6.55 -28.68 10.03
C PRO A 346 7.87 -27.90 10.00
N MET A 347 8.15 -27.13 8.93
CA MET A 347 9.37 -26.34 8.80
C MET A 347 9.39 -25.10 9.70
N THR A 348 8.23 -24.68 10.25
CA THR A 348 8.15 -23.51 11.13
C THR A 348 8.28 -23.85 12.62
N VAL A 349 8.27 -25.12 13.01
CA VAL A 349 8.32 -25.58 14.42
C VAL A 349 9.54 -25.02 15.18
N ASN A 350 10.70 -24.96 14.52
CA ASN A 350 11.95 -24.48 15.13
C ASN A 350 12.13 -22.94 15.04
N ARG A 351 11.12 -22.18 14.62
CA ARG A 351 11.20 -20.71 14.58
C ARG A 351 10.89 -20.12 15.95
N LYS A 352 11.76 -19.24 16.46
CA LYS A 352 11.58 -18.49 17.72
C LYS A 352 10.24 -17.73 17.82
N THR A 353 9.63 -17.38 16.68
CA THR A 353 8.34 -16.67 16.58
C THR A 353 7.29 -17.41 15.75
N GLY A 354 7.50 -18.69 15.40
CA GLY A 354 6.53 -19.52 14.69
C GLY A 354 6.06 -18.95 13.33
N ILE A 355 4.73 -18.81 13.20
CA ILE A 355 4.04 -18.19 12.07
C ILE A 355 3.41 -16.89 12.56
N VAL A 356 3.79 -15.75 11.96
CA VAL A 356 3.38 -14.40 12.38
C VAL A 356 2.38 -13.73 11.42
N SER A 357 2.08 -14.34 10.27
CA SER A 357 0.99 -13.85 9.40
C SER A 357 -0.33 -14.42 9.90
N ARG A 358 -1.26 -13.55 10.35
CA ARG A 358 -2.62 -13.93 10.75
C ARG A 358 -3.29 -14.80 9.68
N GLY A 359 -3.23 -14.39 8.41
CA GLY A 359 -3.88 -15.10 7.30
C GLY A 359 -3.15 -16.35 6.80
N GLY A 360 -2.04 -16.73 7.42
CA GLY A 360 -1.36 -18.02 7.20
C GLY A 360 -1.11 -18.83 8.47
N SER A 361 -1.62 -18.35 9.61
CA SER A 361 -1.83 -19.13 10.85
C SER A 361 -3.27 -19.62 10.98
N ILE A 362 -4.20 -18.96 10.27
CA ILE A 362 -5.41 -19.55 9.70
C ILE A 362 -4.97 -20.40 8.48
#